data_AF-A0A3C0CS23-F1
#
_entry.id   AF-A0A3C0CS23-F1
#
_cell.length_a   1.000
_cell.length_b   1.000
_cell.length_c   1.000
_cell.angle_alpha   90.00
_cell.angle_beta   90.00
_cell.angle_gamma   90.00
#
_symmetry.space_group_name_H-M   'P 1'
#
loop_
_entity.id
_entity.type
_entity.pdbx_description
1 polymer ?
#
loop_
_entity_poly.entity_id
_entity_poly.type
_entity_poly.pdbx_seq_one_letter_code
_entity_poly.pdbx_strand_id
1 'polypeptide(L)' 'MLKLGIIIIYVLAMLVIGFLCMRKTKTVSDFFLAGRTLGPWMSAFAYGSTYFSAVL' A
#
# COMPACT_ATOMS: atom_id res chain seq x y z
N MET A 1 21.95 -0.57 16.45
CA MET A 1 22.26 -0.65 15.01
C MET A 1 21.24 -1.49 14.23
N LEU A 2 20.98 -2.76 14.62
CA LEU A 2 20.01 -3.63 13.93
C LEU A 2 18.59 -3.03 13.79
N LYS A 3 18.07 -2.39 14.85
CA LYS A 3 16.75 -1.72 14.84
C LYS A 3 16.62 -0.66 13.74
N LEU A 4 17.69 0.12 13.52
CA LEU A 4 17.71 1.18 12.51
C LEU A 4 17.70 0.57 11.10
N GLY A 5 18.46 -0.51 10.89
CA GLY A 5 18.49 -1.23 9.62
C GLY A 5 17.12 -1.80 9.23
N ILE A 6 16.38 -2.34 10.19
CA ILE A 6 15.02 -2.88 9.96
C ILE A 6 14.06 -1.77 9.50
N ILE A 7 14.12 -0.59 10.13
CA ILE A 7 13.29 0.56 9.75
C ILE A 7 13.62 1.02 8.33
N ILE A 8 14.91 1.13 8.01
CA ILE A 8 15.36 1.54 6.66
C ILE A 8 14.87 0.55 5.61
N ILE A 9 14.99 -0.75 5.85
CA ILE A 9 14.51 -1.80 4.95
C ILE A 9 12.99 -1.71 4.76
N TYR A 10 12.24 -1.49 5.85
CA TYR A 10 10.79 -1.34 5.80
C TYR A 10 10.37 -0.15 4.92
N VAL A 11 11.00 1.02 5.11
CA VAL A 11 10.73 2.22 4.32
C VAL A 11 11.10 2.00 2.85
N LEU A 12 12.25 1.40 2.57
CA LEU A 12 12.65 1.07 1.20
C LEU A 12 11.66 0.12 0.53
N ALA A 13 11.18 -0.90 1.25
CA ALA A 13 10.16 -1.81 0.74
C ALA A 13 8.87 -1.05 0.38
N MET A 14 8.40 -0.15 1.24
CA MET A 14 7.24 0.70 0.93
C MET A 14 7.45 1.57 -0.31
N LEU A 15 8.62 2.20 -0.46
CA LEU A 15 8.94 3.03 -1.62
C LEU A 15 8.98 2.21 -2.92
N VAL A 16 9.59 1.02 -2.89
CA VAL A 16 9.65 0.11 -4.04
C VAL A 16 8.25 -0.31 -4.47
N ILE A 17 7.39 -0.71 -3.53
CA ILE A 17 6.01 -1.11 -3.82
C ILE A 17 5.24 0.08 -4.42
N GLY A 18 5.36 1.27 -3.82
CA GLY A 18 4.73 2.49 -4.33
C GLY A 18 5.16 2.83 -5.75
N PHE A 19 6.46 2.75 -6.04
CA PHE A 19 7.00 3.04 -7.37
C PHE A 19 6.54 2.02 -8.43
N LEU A 20 6.49 0.73 -8.06
CA LEU A 20 5.98 -0.33 -8.95
C LEU A 20 4.50 -0.13 -9.27
N CYS A 21 3.68 0.21 -8.27
CA CYS A 21 2.26 0.49 -8.46
C CYS A 21 2.05 1.77 -9.29
N MET A 22 2.82 2.83 -9.04
CA MET A 22 2.75 4.09 -9.80
C MET A 22 2.98 3.87 -11.30
N ARG A 23 3.88 2.95 -11.68
CA ARG A 23 4.09 2.58 -13.09
C ARG A 23 2.91 1.82 -13.72
N LYS A 24 2.10 1.14 -12.91
CA LYS A 24 0.93 0.38 -13.36
C LYS A 24 -0.33 1.24 -13.44
N THR A 25 -0.46 2.27 -12.62
CA THR A 25 -1.60 3.19 -12.63
C THR A 25 -1.50 4.17 -13.81
N LYS A 26 -2.20 3.88 -14.91
CA LYS A 26 -2.20 4.74 -16.12
C LYS A 26 -3.46 5.59 -16.26
N THR A 27 -4.55 5.20 -15.63
CA THR A 27 -5.84 5.89 -15.76
C THR A 27 -6.42 6.31 -14.42
N VAL A 28 -7.36 7.26 -14.45
CA VAL A 28 -8.10 7.72 -13.27
C VAL A 28 -8.87 6.56 -12.63
N SER A 29 -9.50 5.69 -13.44
CA SER A 29 -10.19 4.49 -12.95
C SER A 29 -9.25 3.52 -12.24
N ASP A 30 -8.00 3.41 -12.66
CA ASP A 30 -6.99 2.59 -11.97
C ASP A 30 -6.56 3.20 -10.64
N PHE A 31 -6.58 4.52 -10.50
CA PHE A 31 -6.24 5.20 -9.25
C PHE A 31 -7.38 5.09 -8.23
N PHE A 32 -8.63 5.29 -8.65
CA PHE A 32 -9.78 5.29 -7.74
C PHE A 32 -10.35 3.89 -7.45
N LEU A 33 -10.39 3.00 -8.44
CA LEU A 33 -10.96 1.66 -8.29
C LEU A 33 -9.93 0.53 -8.37
N ALA A 34 -8.63 0.85 -8.41
CA ALA A 34 -7.57 -0.14 -8.61
C ALA A 34 -7.82 -1.06 -9.83
N GLY A 35 -8.38 -0.47 -10.88
CA GLY A 35 -8.73 -1.16 -12.13
C GLY A 35 -9.84 -2.21 -11.97
N ARG A 36 -10.57 -2.22 -10.84
CA ARG A 36 -11.57 -3.25 -10.48
C ARG A 36 -11.01 -4.67 -10.41
N THR A 37 -9.69 -4.79 -10.25
CA THR A 37 -8.97 -6.07 -10.21
C THR A 37 -8.58 -6.50 -8.81
N LEU A 38 -8.67 -5.61 -7.82
CA LEU A 38 -8.38 -5.96 -6.43
C LEU A 38 -9.48 -6.85 -5.86
N GLY A 39 -9.08 -8.02 -5.38
CA GLY A 39 -9.99 -8.96 -4.74
C GLY A 39 -10.50 -8.46 -3.38
N PRO A 40 -11.66 -8.97 -2.90
CA PRO A 40 -12.33 -8.51 -1.68
C PRO A 40 -11.43 -8.52 -0.43
N TRP A 41 -10.52 -9.49 -0.34
CA TRP A 41 -9.58 -9.64 0.77
C TRP A 41 -8.60 -8.47 0.88
N MET A 42 -8.06 -7.98 -0.24
CA MET A 42 -7.13 -6.85 -0.23
C MET A 42 -7.81 -5.57 0.25
N SER A 43 -9.07 -5.35 -0.16
CA SER A 43 -9.88 -4.22 0.31
C SER A 43 -10.21 -4.31 1.79
N ALA A 44 -10.55 -5.50 2.31
CA ALA A 44 -10.82 -5.71 3.72
C ALA A 44 -9.60 -5.41 4.61
N PHE A 45 -8.40 -5.86 4.19
CA PHE A 45 -7.16 -5.55 4.91
C PHE A 45 -6.83 -4.06 4.93
N ALA A 46 -6.97 -3.37 3.79
CA ALA A 46 -6.75 -1.92 3.71
C ALA A 46 -7.72 -1.14 4.61
N TYR A 47 -8.97 -1.59 4.69
CA TYR A 47 -9.95 -1.04 5.62
C TYR A 47 -9.56 -1.27 7.08
N GLY A 48 -9.15 -2.49 7.42
CA GLY A 48 -8.69 -2.83 8.77
C GLY A 48 -7.52 -1.96 9.21
N SER A 49 -6.46 -1.86 8.40
CA SER A 49 -5.29 -1.04 8.74
C SER A 49 -5.62 0.44 8.88
N THR A 50 -6.47 0.97 7.98
CA THR A 50 -6.92 2.37 8.04
C THR A 50 -7.74 2.63 9.30
N TYR A 51 -8.64 1.71 9.66
CA TYR A 51 -9.47 1.85 10.86
C TYR A 51 -8.63 1.86 12.13
N PHE A 52 -7.64 0.96 12.25
CA PHE A 52 -6.71 0.96 13.39
C PHE A 52 -5.88 2.25 13.46
N SER A 53 -5.59 2.90 12.34
CA SER A 53 -4.86 4.19 12.35
C SER A 53 -5.74 5.40 12.65
N ALA A 54 -7.05 5.34 12.33
CA ALA A 54 -7.95 6.48 12.43
C ALA A 54 -8.67 6.57 13.79
N VAL A 55 -8.91 5.42 14.42
CA VAL A 55 -9.75 5.34 15.64
C VAL A 55 -8.93 5.02 16.88
N LEU A 56 -7.83 4.27 16.74
CA LEU A 56 -6.93 3.89 17.83
C LEU A 56 -5.77 4.89 17.93
#